data_AF-T1P9I3-F1
#
_entry.id   AF-T1P9I3-F1
#
_cell.length_a   1.000
_cell.length_b   1.000
_cell.length_c   1.000
_cell.angle_alpha   90.00
_cell.angle_beta   90.00
_cell.angle_gamma   90.00
#
_symmetry.space_group_name_H-M   'P 1'
#
loop_
_entity.id
_entity.type
_entity.pdbx_description
1 polymer ?
#
loop_
_entity_poly.entity_id
_entity_poly.type
_entity_poly.pdbx_seq_one_letter_code
_entity_poly.pdbx_strand_id
1 'polypeptide(L)'
;MFAFVLYDEYRKRVLIARDPFGIMPLYIGQDVEGNLWISSEMKCMIEYCKNIKNFPPGHFAMGDPNNLNPQPFFVRPWQTEIPNQLADIAELRKRLEGAVRSHLQCDVSFGALLSGGVDSSLIASIATKIMRERDPSYRLRTFSVGMVGSPDFKHARMVADYIGSDHTEVIFTVEECLDGVRDLIYHLESYDIATVRCSLPMFYLARYVKSTGIKMILSGEGADEIFGGYLYFFKAPTYGEFHREMVTRLDQLHVSDILRANKVTMSKGLELRVPFLDTSFVDYVMSIRPEDKIPGALNCYSGIQDHRMEKYILRKAFDKNYLPPEVLWRQKEQFSDGVGYDLIEALPKFAAKRVTDAEFANVSQRFPINPPTTKEAYYYRCIFEDMFPGESPALTVEKWAPRLDWGCPEDPSGRAQEAHENRLKEYL
;
A
#
# COMPACT_ATOMS: atom_id res chain seq x y z
N MET A 1 -9.14 4.60 10.62
CA MET A 1 -7.89 3.90 10.99
C MET A 1 -7.58 4.16 12.45
N PHE A 2 -7.05 3.19 13.18
CA PHE A 2 -6.71 3.32 14.59
C PHE A 2 -5.78 2.19 15.06
N ALA A 3 -4.95 2.51 16.04
CA ALA A 3 -4.33 1.55 16.93
C ALA A 3 -4.35 2.21 18.32
N PHE A 4 -4.93 1.55 19.31
CA PHE A 4 -5.03 2.13 20.65
C PHE A 4 -4.83 1.10 21.75
N VAL A 5 -4.45 1.62 22.91
CA VAL A 5 -4.36 0.90 24.18
C VAL A 5 -5.14 1.69 25.21
N LEU A 6 -6.06 1.05 25.91
CA LEU A 6 -6.83 1.62 26.99
C LEU A 6 -6.56 0.81 28.26
N TYR A 7 -6.17 1.49 29.33
CA TYR A 7 -5.97 0.88 30.65
C TYR A 7 -7.08 1.32 31.60
N ASP A 8 -7.83 0.35 32.12
CA ASP A 8 -8.81 0.54 33.19
C ASP A 8 -8.10 0.39 34.53
N GLU A 9 -7.82 1.53 35.18
CA GLU A 9 -7.10 1.58 36.45
C GLU A 9 -7.86 0.90 37.59
N TYR A 10 -9.20 0.95 37.59
CA TYR A 10 -10.02 0.37 38.65
C TYR A 10 -10.06 -1.14 38.55
N ARG A 11 -10.22 -1.68 37.33
CA ARG A 11 -10.29 -3.13 37.09
C ARG A 11 -8.92 -3.76 36.85
N LYS A 12 -7.87 -2.94 36.71
CA LYS A 12 -6.51 -3.36 36.34
C LYS A 12 -6.49 -4.18 35.04
N ARG A 13 -7.28 -3.76 34.06
CA ARG A 13 -7.41 -4.43 32.76
C ARG A 13 -6.92 -3.53 31.63
N VAL A 14 -6.43 -4.16 30.57
CA VAL A 14 -6.07 -3.47 29.33
C VAL A 14 -7.01 -3.90 28.21
N LEU A 15 -7.30 -2.97 27.30
CA LEU A 15 -7.91 -3.21 26.00
C LEU A 15 -6.96 -2.69 24.93
N ILE A 16 -6.59 -3.55 24.00
CA ILE A 16 -5.77 -3.24 22.83
C ILE A 16 -6.63 -3.48 21.61
N ALA A 17 -6.62 -2.58 20.63
CA ALA A 17 -7.28 -2.85 19.35
C ALA A 17 -6.55 -2.18 18.19
N ARG A 18 -6.62 -2.83 17.03
CA ARG A 18 -6.06 -2.35 15.76
C ARG A 18 -7.13 -2.39 14.68
N ASP A 19 -7.13 -1.39 13.80
CA ASP A 19 -8.13 -1.26 12.74
C ASP A 19 -8.16 -2.47 11.78
N PRO A 20 -9.28 -2.69 11.05
CA PRO A 20 -9.52 -3.88 10.23
C PRO A 20 -8.41 -4.27 9.26
N PHE A 21 -7.77 -3.30 8.61
CA PHE A 21 -6.78 -3.54 7.55
C PHE A 21 -5.35 -3.26 8.02
N GLY A 22 -5.17 -2.93 9.30
CA GLY A 22 -3.86 -2.65 9.89
C GLY A 22 -3.22 -1.39 9.33
N ILE A 23 -4.04 -0.40 8.96
CA ILE A 23 -3.59 0.90 8.40
C ILE A 23 -2.65 1.58 9.40
N MET A 24 -2.99 1.54 10.68
CA MET A 24 -2.07 1.93 11.75
C MET A 24 -1.22 0.72 12.17
N PRO A 25 0.12 0.84 12.26
CA PRO A 25 0.97 -0.21 12.77
C PRO A 25 0.83 -0.35 14.29
N LEU A 26 0.92 -1.59 14.77
CA LEU A 26 0.90 -1.91 16.19
C LEU A 26 1.65 -3.22 16.43
N TYR A 27 2.60 -3.17 17.35
CA TYR A 27 3.43 -4.29 17.79
C TYR A 27 3.15 -4.61 19.24
N ILE A 28 3.30 -5.89 19.60
CA ILE A 28 3.14 -6.41 20.95
C ILE A 28 4.33 -7.30 21.28
N GLY A 29 4.77 -7.27 22.54
CA GLY A 29 5.89 -8.07 23.01
C GLY A 29 5.98 -8.10 24.52
N GLN A 30 6.97 -8.83 25.03
CA GLN A 30 7.28 -8.91 26.45
C GLN A 30 8.77 -8.69 26.68
N ASP A 31 9.10 -7.99 27.75
CA ASP A 31 10.48 -7.86 28.21
C ASP A 31 10.95 -9.08 29.01
N VAL A 32 12.18 -9.01 29.53
CA VAL A 32 12.80 -10.10 30.29
C VAL A 32 12.12 -10.39 31.64
N GLU A 33 11.36 -9.44 32.17
CA GLU A 33 10.60 -9.58 33.42
C GLU A 33 9.16 -10.07 33.16
N GLY A 34 8.76 -10.16 31.88
CA GLY A 34 7.42 -10.56 31.47
C GLY A 34 6.44 -9.39 31.38
N ASN A 35 6.89 -8.14 31.51
CA ASN A 35 6.00 -6.99 31.37
C ASN A 35 5.53 -6.87 29.93
N LEU A 36 4.27 -6.46 29.74
CA LEU A 36 3.67 -6.23 28.43
C LEU A 36 4.15 -4.92 27.81
N TRP A 37 4.66 -4.99 26.58
CA TRP A 37 5.03 -3.85 25.77
C TRP A 37 4.17 -3.76 24.52
N ILE A 38 3.73 -2.55 24.19
CA ILE A 38 2.93 -2.25 23.00
C ILE A 38 3.46 -0.96 22.40
N SER A 39 3.71 -0.95 21.10
CA SER A 39 4.25 0.22 20.39
C SER A 39 3.70 0.30 18.97
N SER A 40 3.57 1.51 18.43
CA SER A 40 3.26 1.70 17.01
C SER A 40 4.38 1.18 16.11
N GLU A 41 5.63 1.22 16.58
CA GLU A 41 6.81 0.85 15.82
C GLU A 41 7.71 -0.08 16.65
N MET A 42 8.22 -1.13 16.02
CA MET A 42 9.06 -2.16 16.64
C MET A 42 10.37 -1.59 17.18
N LYS A 43 10.93 -0.55 16.54
CA LYS A 43 12.18 0.11 16.94
C LYS A 43 12.20 0.58 18.39
N CYS A 44 11.03 0.87 18.97
CA CYS A 44 10.91 1.26 20.39
C CYS A 44 10.98 0.07 21.37
N MET A 45 10.95 -1.17 20.86
CA MET A 45 10.84 -2.40 21.65
C MET A 45 12.10 -3.27 21.55
N ILE A 46 12.94 -3.09 20.53
CA ILE A 46 14.08 -3.97 20.21
C ILE A 46 15.05 -4.15 21.38
N GLU A 47 15.34 -3.08 22.13
CA GLU A 47 16.29 -3.15 23.26
C GLU A 47 15.73 -3.93 24.46
N TYR A 48 14.41 -4.04 24.58
CA TYR A 48 13.73 -4.52 25.79
C TYR A 48 13.05 -5.87 25.59
N CYS A 49 12.49 -6.12 24.41
CA CYS A 49 11.64 -7.27 24.13
C CYS A 49 12.37 -8.34 23.31
N LYS A 50 12.47 -9.55 23.86
CA LYS A 50 13.05 -10.71 23.13
C LYS A 50 12.10 -11.28 22.06
N ASN A 51 10.80 -11.14 22.28
CA ASN A 51 9.76 -11.67 21.39
C ASN A 51 8.82 -10.53 21.01
N ILE A 52 8.96 -10.03 19.78
CA ILE A 52 8.12 -8.97 19.21
C ILE A 52 7.27 -9.58 18.10
N LYS A 53 5.99 -9.21 18.05
CA LYS A 53 5.04 -9.65 17.03
C LYS A 53 4.19 -8.47 16.57
N ASN A 54 3.71 -8.54 15.33
CA ASN A 54 2.61 -7.68 14.89
C ASN A 54 1.37 -7.98 15.74
N PHE A 55 0.71 -6.95 16.26
CA PHE A 55 -0.64 -7.11 16.77
C PHE A 55 -1.60 -7.21 15.58
N PRO A 56 -2.45 -8.25 15.49
CA PRO A 56 -3.17 -8.56 14.27
C PRO A 56 -4.19 -7.46 13.87
N PRO A 57 -4.30 -7.10 12.58
CA PRO A 57 -5.37 -6.24 12.07
C PRO A 57 -6.76 -6.77 12.39
N GLY A 58 -7.74 -5.89 12.64
CA GLY A 58 -9.13 -6.29 12.86
C GLY A 58 -9.38 -7.09 14.13
N HIS A 59 -8.42 -7.05 15.07
CA HIS A 59 -8.49 -7.75 16.35
C HIS A 59 -8.49 -6.77 17.53
N PHE A 60 -9.01 -7.24 18.66
CA PHE A 60 -8.83 -6.64 19.96
C PHE A 60 -8.35 -7.69 20.96
N ALA A 61 -7.67 -7.27 22.02
CA ALA A 61 -7.34 -8.12 23.16
C ALA A 61 -7.74 -7.36 24.42
N MET A 62 -8.50 -8.00 25.32
CA MET A 62 -8.97 -7.38 26.55
C MET A 62 -8.81 -8.33 27.73
N GLY A 63 -8.22 -7.86 28.83
CA GLY A 63 -8.06 -8.68 30.02
C GLY A 63 -6.91 -8.25 30.92
N ASP A 64 -6.40 -9.21 31.67
CA ASP A 64 -5.17 -9.07 32.45
C ASP A 64 -3.97 -8.90 31.47
N PRO A 65 -3.08 -7.91 31.68
CA PRO A 65 -1.91 -7.71 30.82
C PRO A 65 -1.01 -8.95 30.64
N ASN A 66 -1.00 -9.87 31.61
CA ASN A 66 -0.21 -11.10 31.57
C ASN A 66 -0.90 -12.24 30.79
N ASN A 67 -2.19 -12.08 30.46
CA ASN A 67 -2.98 -13.11 29.79
C ASN A 67 -3.91 -12.48 28.76
N LEU A 68 -3.32 -11.96 27.69
CA LEU A 68 -4.04 -11.40 26.55
C LEU A 68 -4.06 -12.38 25.39
N ASN A 69 -5.26 -12.63 24.86
CA ASN A 69 -5.44 -13.38 23.63
C ASN A 69 -6.21 -12.52 22.62
N PRO A 70 -5.60 -12.12 21.49
CA PRO A 70 -6.30 -11.37 20.45
C PRO A 70 -7.53 -12.14 19.92
N GLN A 71 -8.65 -11.43 19.76
CA GLN A 71 -9.90 -11.93 19.20
C GLN A 71 -10.30 -11.05 18.01
N PRO A 72 -10.78 -11.62 16.89
CA PRO A 72 -11.22 -10.83 15.76
C PRO A 72 -12.53 -10.08 16.12
N PHE A 73 -12.61 -8.81 15.76
CA PHE A 73 -13.88 -8.06 15.74
C PHE A 73 -14.34 -7.75 14.31
N PHE A 74 -13.44 -7.79 13.34
CA PHE A 74 -13.75 -7.58 11.94
C PHE A 74 -13.80 -8.93 11.21
N VAL A 75 -15.01 -9.46 11.09
CA VAL A 75 -15.28 -10.70 10.34
C VAL A 75 -16.34 -10.40 9.28
N ARG A 76 -16.12 -10.88 8.07
CA ARG A 76 -16.98 -10.65 6.90
C ARG A 76 -17.16 -11.92 6.06
N PRO A 77 -18.36 -12.16 5.50
CA PRO A 77 -18.60 -13.34 4.66
C PRO A 77 -17.62 -13.45 3.49
N TRP A 78 -17.27 -12.31 2.86
CA TRP A 78 -16.34 -12.28 1.72
C TRP A 78 -14.92 -12.76 2.04
N GLN A 79 -14.54 -12.93 3.32
CA GLN A 79 -13.24 -13.50 3.68
C GLN A 79 -13.18 -15.02 3.42
N THR A 80 -14.31 -15.72 3.50
CA THR A 80 -14.37 -17.18 3.38
C THR A 80 -15.24 -17.66 2.22
N GLU A 81 -16.17 -16.83 1.76
CA GLU A 81 -17.15 -17.15 0.73
C GLU A 81 -16.86 -16.39 -0.57
N ILE A 82 -17.22 -16.98 -1.70
CA ILE A 82 -17.19 -16.28 -3.00
C ILE A 82 -18.47 -15.45 -3.13
N PRO A 83 -18.37 -14.12 -3.24
CA PRO A 83 -19.52 -13.24 -3.36
C PRO A 83 -20.27 -13.44 -4.69
N ASN A 84 -21.56 -13.11 -4.71
CA ASN A 84 -22.41 -13.21 -5.91
C ASN A 84 -23.18 -11.92 -6.23
N GLN A 85 -22.97 -10.83 -5.48
CA GLN A 85 -23.67 -9.56 -5.72
C GLN A 85 -23.19 -8.93 -7.03
N LEU A 86 -24.13 -8.47 -7.87
CA LEU A 86 -23.78 -7.72 -9.08
C LEU A 86 -23.22 -6.33 -8.73
N ALA A 87 -22.28 -5.86 -9.53
CA ALA A 87 -21.75 -4.50 -9.41
C ALA A 87 -22.82 -3.44 -9.73
N ASP A 88 -23.08 -2.55 -8.77
CA ASP A 88 -23.85 -1.32 -9.01
C ASP A 88 -22.87 -0.13 -9.08
N ILE A 89 -22.69 0.36 -10.29
CA ILE A 89 -21.74 1.43 -10.60
C ILE A 89 -22.11 2.76 -9.93
N ALA A 90 -23.41 3.03 -9.73
CA ALA A 90 -23.85 4.24 -9.05
C ALA A 90 -23.59 4.16 -7.54
N GLU A 91 -23.86 3.00 -6.94
CA GLU A 91 -23.56 2.77 -5.53
C GLU A 91 -22.05 2.73 -5.25
N LEU A 92 -21.26 2.13 -6.14
CA LEU A 92 -19.78 2.14 -6.08
C LEU A 92 -19.26 3.58 -6.04
N ARG A 93 -19.73 4.42 -6.96
CA ARG A 93 -19.37 5.85 -7.02
C ARG A 93 -19.71 6.55 -5.72
N LYS A 94 -20.97 6.42 -5.28
CA LYS A 94 -21.49 7.07 -4.06
C LYS A 94 -20.70 6.67 -2.82
N ARG A 95 -20.33 5.39 -2.69
CA ARG A 95 -19.57 4.91 -1.54
C ARG A 95 -18.13 5.42 -1.53
N LEU A 96 -17.45 5.45 -2.69
CA LEU A 96 -16.10 6.04 -2.73
C LEU A 96 -16.13 7.55 -2.47
N GLU A 97 -17.13 8.27 -2.96
CA GLU A 97 -17.33 9.68 -2.61
C GLU A 97 -17.58 9.89 -1.12
N GLY A 98 -18.40 9.03 -0.52
CA GLY A 98 -18.64 9.01 0.92
C GLY A 98 -17.36 8.73 1.73
N ALA A 99 -16.57 7.75 1.29
CA ALA A 99 -15.29 7.42 1.89
C ALA A 99 -14.31 8.59 1.82
N VAL A 100 -14.16 9.24 0.66
CA VAL A 100 -13.29 10.44 0.56
C VAL A 100 -13.81 11.54 1.47
N ARG A 101 -15.13 11.79 1.49
CA ARG A 101 -15.75 12.82 2.34
C ARG A 101 -15.45 12.62 3.82
N SER A 102 -15.58 11.39 4.33
CA SER A 102 -15.28 11.10 5.75
C SER A 102 -13.79 11.32 6.06
N HIS A 103 -12.91 11.06 5.10
CA HIS A 103 -11.47 11.23 5.24
C HIS A 103 -10.99 12.69 5.08
N LEU A 104 -11.86 13.64 4.73
CA LEU A 104 -11.52 15.07 4.66
C LEU A 104 -11.65 15.80 6.01
N GLN A 105 -12.15 15.14 7.06
CA GLN A 105 -12.31 15.77 8.38
C GLN A 105 -10.95 16.12 9.00
N CYS A 106 -10.55 17.39 8.94
CA CYS A 106 -9.32 17.89 9.55
C CYS A 106 -9.39 19.41 9.80
N ASP A 107 -8.73 19.87 10.88
CA ASP A 107 -8.59 21.29 11.24
C ASP A 107 -7.24 21.87 10.79
N VAL A 108 -6.52 21.14 9.93
CA VAL A 108 -5.16 21.47 9.48
C VAL A 108 -5.07 21.38 7.97
N SER A 109 -4.08 22.05 7.39
CA SER A 109 -3.83 21.96 5.95
C SER A 109 -3.48 20.53 5.53
N PHE A 110 -4.15 20.07 4.47
CA PHE A 110 -3.94 18.76 3.86
C PHE A 110 -3.63 18.87 2.36
N GLY A 111 -3.13 17.78 1.79
CA GLY A 111 -2.93 17.64 0.35
C GLY A 111 -3.35 16.25 -0.16
N ALA A 112 -3.02 15.95 -1.42
CA ALA A 112 -3.16 14.62 -1.98
C ALA A 112 -1.93 14.20 -2.79
N LEU A 113 -1.59 12.92 -2.72
CA LEU A 113 -0.65 12.29 -3.64
C LEU A 113 -1.31 12.17 -5.01
N LEU A 114 -0.56 12.47 -6.07
CA LEU A 114 -1.06 12.44 -7.45
C LEU A 114 0.02 11.86 -8.38
N SER A 115 -0.08 10.55 -8.67
CA SER A 115 0.85 9.86 -9.58
C SER A 115 0.39 9.87 -11.04
N GLY A 116 -0.82 10.35 -11.32
CA GLY A 116 -1.43 10.21 -12.65
C GLY A 116 -1.90 8.79 -12.98
N GLY A 117 -1.88 7.87 -12.02
CA GLY A 117 -2.62 6.61 -12.07
C GLY A 117 -4.07 6.81 -11.66
N VAL A 118 -4.97 5.90 -12.04
CA VAL A 118 -6.42 6.05 -11.82
C VAL A 118 -6.77 6.26 -10.34
N ASP A 119 -6.12 5.57 -9.42
CA ASP A 119 -6.50 5.53 -8.01
C ASP A 119 -6.25 6.88 -7.31
N SER A 120 -5.00 7.35 -7.33
CA SER A 120 -4.63 8.64 -6.73
C SER A 120 -5.35 9.81 -7.40
N SER A 121 -5.55 9.73 -8.72
CA SER A 121 -6.26 10.74 -9.50
C SER A 121 -7.74 10.83 -9.12
N LEU A 122 -8.42 9.70 -8.93
CA LEU A 122 -9.81 9.68 -8.46
C LEU A 122 -9.94 10.28 -7.06
N ILE A 123 -9.05 9.91 -6.13
CA ILE A 123 -9.05 10.48 -4.78
C ILE A 123 -8.87 12.01 -4.82
N ALA A 124 -7.88 12.51 -5.57
CA ALA A 124 -7.65 13.95 -5.71
C ALA A 124 -8.83 14.68 -6.37
N SER A 125 -9.43 14.09 -7.41
CA SER A 125 -10.59 14.66 -8.12
C SER A 125 -11.84 14.72 -7.24
N ILE A 126 -12.17 13.63 -6.55
CA ILE A 126 -13.29 13.56 -5.62
C ILE A 126 -13.09 14.54 -4.46
N ALA A 127 -11.89 14.57 -3.86
CA ALA A 127 -11.58 15.52 -2.79
C ALA A 127 -11.75 16.97 -3.25
N THR A 128 -11.27 17.30 -4.44
CA THR A 128 -11.42 18.64 -5.03
C THR A 128 -12.89 19.01 -5.22
N LYS A 129 -13.71 18.10 -5.77
CA LYS A 129 -15.16 18.32 -5.93
C LYS A 129 -15.84 18.57 -4.59
N ILE A 130 -15.57 17.75 -3.58
CA ILE A 130 -16.18 17.87 -2.24
C ILE A 130 -15.79 19.19 -1.58
N MET A 131 -14.52 19.59 -1.65
CA MET A 131 -14.08 20.86 -1.08
C MET A 131 -14.71 22.07 -1.79
N ARG A 132 -14.95 21.95 -3.10
CA ARG A 132 -15.63 22.99 -3.90
C ARG A 132 -17.11 23.16 -3.61
N GLU A 133 -17.74 22.21 -2.93
CA GLU A 133 -19.10 22.41 -2.40
C GLU A 133 -19.13 23.51 -1.32
N ARG A 134 -18.01 23.70 -0.59
CA ARG A 134 -17.87 24.71 0.46
C ARG A 134 -17.20 25.98 -0.06
N ASP A 135 -16.15 25.83 -0.86
CA ASP A 135 -15.42 26.93 -1.47
C ASP A 135 -15.19 26.63 -2.96
N PRO A 136 -16.00 27.19 -3.88
CA PRO A 136 -15.86 26.96 -5.32
C PRO A 136 -14.48 27.30 -5.88
N SER A 137 -13.72 28.18 -5.22
CA SER A 137 -12.37 28.57 -5.61
C SER A 137 -11.28 27.67 -5.05
N TYR A 138 -11.64 26.67 -4.24
CA TYR A 138 -10.68 25.78 -3.58
C TYR A 138 -9.77 25.09 -4.59
N ARG A 139 -8.47 25.14 -4.30
CA ARG A 139 -7.41 24.49 -5.05
C ARG A 139 -6.70 23.51 -4.11
N LEU A 140 -6.89 22.22 -4.37
CA LEU A 140 -6.22 21.17 -3.61
C LEU A 140 -4.72 21.25 -3.87
N ARG A 141 -3.88 21.11 -2.85
CA ARG A 141 -2.43 20.94 -3.04
C ARG A 141 -2.14 19.50 -3.40
N THR A 142 -1.55 19.27 -4.56
CA THR A 142 -1.27 17.91 -5.07
C THR A 142 0.22 17.72 -5.31
N PHE A 143 0.72 16.52 -5.03
CA PHE A 143 2.15 16.23 -5.11
C PHE A 143 2.42 14.95 -5.87
N SER A 144 3.37 15.01 -6.80
CA SER A 144 3.93 13.86 -7.51
C SER A 144 5.41 13.74 -7.17
N VAL A 145 5.98 12.55 -7.37
CA VAL A 145 7.43 12.31 -7.19
C VAL A 145 7.96 11.48 -8.33
N GLY A 146 9.18 11.75 -8.77
CA GLY A 146 9.80 11.06 -9.88
C GLY A 146 11.18 11.62 -10.21
N MET A 147 11.91 10.90 -11.05
CA MET A 147 13.12 11.40 -11.68
C MET A 147 12.78 12.37 -12.81
N VAL A 148 13.77 13.17 -13.25
CA VAL A 148 13.60 14.06 -14.41
C VAL A 148 13.12 13.26 -15.62
N GLY A 149 11.98 13.66 -16.20
CA GLY A 149 11.38 12.97 -17.34
C GLY A 149 10.53 11.75 -17.00
N SER A 150 10.23 11.50 -15.72
CA SER A 150 9.33 10.42 -15.28
C SER A 150 7.99 10.46 -16.03
N PRO A 151 7.47 9.30 -16.48
CA PRO A 151 6.19 9.20 -17.18
C PRO A 151 4.99 9.59 -16.30
N ASP A 152 5.14 9.50 -14.97
CA ASP A 152 4.07 9.86 -14.03
C ASP A 152 3.85 11.37 -13.98
N PHE A 153 4.89 12.21 -14.14
CA PHE A 153 4.72 13.67 -14.18
C PHE A 153 3.79 14.13 -15.28
N LYS A 154 3.89 13.55 -16.48
CA LYS A 154 3.00 13.90 -17.60
C LYS A 154 1.52 13.72 -17.22
N HIS A 155 1.17 12.56 -16.68
CA HIS A 155 -0.22 12.23 -16.37
C HIS A 155 -0.70 12.92 -15.09
N ALA A 156 0.17 13.08 -14.09
CA ALA A 156 -0.12 13.85 -12.89
C ALA A 156 -0.47 15.30 -13.25
N ARG A 157 0.29 15.93 -14.17
CA ARG A 157 0.02 17.27 -14.68
C ARG A 157 -1.32 17.36 -15.41
N MET A 158 -1.63 16.38 -16.27
CA MET A 158 -2.95 16.32 -16.94
C MET A 158 -4.11 16.32 -15.95
N VAL A 159 -4.01 15.54 -14.87
CA VAL A 159 -5.05 15.51 -13.82
C VAL A 159 -5.05 16.81 -13.04
N ALA A 160 -3.88 17.34 -12.67
CA ALA A 160 -3.76 18.58 -11.92
C ALA A 160 -4.40 19.76 -12.65
N ASP A 161 -4.17 19.87 -13.96
CA ASP A 161 -4.78 20.87 -14.83
C ASP A 161 -6.29 20.66 -14.92
N TYR A 162 -6.74 19.41 -15.12
CA TYR A 162 -8.15 19.06 -15.22
C TYR A 162 -8.95 19.41 -13.95
N ILE A 163 -8.40 19.12 -12.77
CA ILE A 163 -9.06 19.42 -11.49
C ILE A 163 -8.77 20.84 -11.01
N GLY A 164 -7.81 21.56 -11.61
CA GLY A 164 -7.39 22.90 -11.17
C GLY A 164 -6.74 22.90 -9.80
N SER A 165 -5.81 21.97 -9.54
CA SER A 165 -5.05 21.87 -8.29
C SER A 165 -3.78 22.71 -8.28
N ASP A 166 -3.25 23.02 -7.10
CA ASP A 166 -1.90 23.57 -6.92
C ASP A 166 -0.90 22.41 -6.89
N HIS A 167 -0.39 22.06 -8.07
CA HIS A 167 0.46 20.88 -8.25
C HIS A 167 1.93 21.18 -8.03
N THR A 168 2.63 20.21 -7.43
CA THR A 168 4.09 20.25 -7.27
C THR A 168 4.69 18.90 -7.66
N GLU A 169 5.64 18.96 -8.60
CA GLU A 169 6.45 17.81 -9.02
C GLU A 169 7.74 17.81 -8.18
N VAL A 170 7.92 16.77 -7.36
CA VAL A 170 9.11 16.59 -6.53
C VAL A 170 10.11 15.71 -7.26
N ILE A 171 11.25 16.29 -7.61
CA ILE A 171 12.31 15.59 -8.34
C ILE A 171 13.33 15.03 -7.34
N PHE A 172 13.78 13.80 -7.56
CA PHE A 172 14.90 13.19 -6.83
C PHE A 172 15.94 12.62 -7.80
N THR A 173 17.17 12.42 -7.32
CA THR A 173 18.24 11.70 -8.04
C THR A 173 18.46 10.30 -7.50
N VAL A 174 19.10 9.45 -8.30
CA VAL A 174 19.47 8.09 -7.87
C VAL A 174 20.36 8.14 -6.64
N GLU A 175 21.34 9.03 -6.63
CA GLU A 175 22.29 9.20 -5.52
C GLU A 175 21.56 9.55 -4.22
N GLU A 176 20.62 10.49 -4.29
CA GLU A 176 19.80 10.84 -3.13
C GLU A 176 19.08 9.60 -2.59
N CYS A 177 18.44 8.80 -3.45
CA CYS A 177 17.76 7.57 -3.03
C CYS A 177 18.71 6.52 -2.43
N LEU A 178 19.88 6.32 -3.00
CA LEU A 178 20.85 5.32 -2.52
C LEU A 178 21.36 5.66 -1.11
N ASP A 179 21.56 6.94 -0.82
CA ASP A 179 21.98 7.42 0.50
C ASP A 179 20.89 7.20 1.58
N GLY A 180 19.61 7.22 1.17
CA GLY A 180 18.47 7.06 2.07
C GLY A 180 18.10 5.62 2.44
N VAL A 181 18.73 4.61 1.84
CA VAL A 181 18.34 3.19 2.00
C VAL A 181 18.37 2.75 3.48
N ARG A 182 19.42 3.11 4.22
CA ARG A 182 19.57 2.70 5.63
C ARG A 182 18.51 3.33 6.52
N ASP A 183 18.34 4.65 6.42
CA ASP A 183 17.32 5.39 7.18
C ASP A 183 15.91 4.91 6.84
N LEU A 184 15.67 4.58 5.57
CA LEU A 184 14.38 4.05 5.14
C LEU A 184 14.11 2.68 5.77
N ILE A 185 15.06 1.75 5.76
CA ILE A 185 14.89 0.42 6.39
C ILE A 185 14.64 0.57 7.89
N TYR A 186 15.30 1.52 8.56
CA TYR A 186 15.01 1.85 9.96
C TYR A 186 13.56 2.28 10.17
N HIS A 187 13.05 3.17 9.33
CA HIS A 187 11.66 3.64 9.46
C HIS A 187 10.64 2.56 9.09
N LEU A 188 10.86 1.83 7.99
CA LEU A 188 9.98 0.75 7.53
C LEU A 188 9.95 -0.43 8.50
N GLU A 189 11.09 -0.74 9.10
CA GLU A 189 11.29 -1.98 9.86
C GLU A 189 11.01 -3.19 8.97
N SER A 190 11.49 -3.15 7.72
CA SER A 190 11.33 -4.20 6.73
C SER A 190 12.54 -4.27 5.80
N TYR A 191 12.86 -5.48 5.35
CA TYR A 191 13.89 -5.77 4.35
C TYR A 191 13.32 -6.30 3.02
N ASP A 192 12.00 -6.29 2.86
CA ASP A 192 11.35 -6.72 1.61
C ASP A 192 11.72 -5.79 0.45
N ILE A 193 12.17 -6.37 -0.67
CA ILE A 193 12.70 -5.60 -1.81
C ILE A 193 11.63 -4.69 -2.40
N ALA A 194 10.42 -5.20 -2.64
CA ALA A 194 9.35 -4.42 -3.25
C ALA A 194 8.96 -3.24 -2.35
N THR A 195 8.84 -3.50 -1.05
CA THR A 195 8.53 -2.49 -0.04
C THR A 195 9.62 -1.41 0.02
N VAL A 196 10.91 -1.77 0.10
CA VAL A 196 12.02 -0.80 0.14
C VAL A 196 12.09 0.02 -1.14
N ARG A 197 12.06 -0.61 -2.31
CA ARG A 197 12.12 0.08 -3.62
C ARG A 197 10.99 1.08 -3.80
N CYS A 198 9.75 0.68 -3.52
CA CYS A 198 8.58 1.55 -3.64
C CYS A 198 8.55 2.66 -2.58
N SER A 199 9.24 2.49 -1.45
CA SER A 199 9.23 3.47 -0.36
C SER A 199 10.27 4.57 -0.51
N LEU A 200 11.35 4.35 -1.26
CA LEU A 200 12.42 5.34 -1.47
C LEU A 200 11.88 6.66 -2.04
N PRO A 201 11.19 6.71 -3.18
CA PRO A 201 10.63 7.96 -3.69
C PRO A 201 9.63 8.59 -2.72
N MET A 202 8.82 7.76 -2.06
CA MET A 202 7.82 8.23 -1.09
C MET A 202 8.48 8.89 0.13
N PHE A 203 9.68 8.47 0.53
CA PHE A 203 10.43 9.06 1.64
C PHE A 203 10.86 10.51 1.34
N TYR A 204 11.33 10.77 0.12
CA TYR A 204 11.65 12.14 -0.34
C TYR A 204 10.38 12.99 -0.49
N LEU A 205 9.32 12.39 -1.05
CA LEU A 205 8.04 13.06 -1.19
C LEU A 205 7.45 13.48 0.16
N ALA A 206 7.42 12.58 1.15
CA ALA A 206 6.92 12.87 2.49
C ALA A 206 7.72 14.00 3.15
N ARG A 207 9.05 13.99 3.00
CA ARG A 207 9.94 15.05 3.50
C ARG A 207 9.59 16.40 2.88
N TYR A 208 9.39 16.44 1.56
CA TYR A 208 9.02 17.66 0.86
C TYR A 208 7.62 18.15 1.26
N VAL A 209 6.60 17.29 1.23
CA VAL A 209 5.23 17.66 1.60
C VAL A 209 5.21 18.28 3.00
N LYS A 210 5.89 17.65 3.96
CA LYS A 210 5.98 18.14 5.33
C LYS A 210 6.61 19.52 5.43
N SER A 211 7.67 19.80 4.66
CA SER A 211 8.35 21.10 4.67
C SER A 211 7.44 22.24 4.19
N THR A 212 6.38 21.92 3.44
CA THR A 212 5.37 22.90 3.00
C THR A 212 4.26 23.19 4.02
N GLY A 213 4.38 22.65 5.25
CA GLY A 213 3.41 22.86 6.34
C GLY A 213 2.23 21.89 6.36
N ILE A 214 2.09 21.02 5.35
CA ILE A 214 1.04 20.01 5.29
C ILE A 214 1.24 18.96 6.39
N LYS A 215 0.14 18.60 7.05
CA LYS A 215 0.13 17.62 8.15
C LYS A 215 -0.61 16.33 7.82
N MET A 216 -1.45 16.33 6.78
CA MET A 216 -2.20 15.16 6.32
C MET A 216 -2.18 15.07 4.79
N ILE A 217 -2.06 13.87 4.25
CA ILE A 217 -2.13 13.62 2.81
C ILE A 217 -3.05 12.45 2.47
N LEU A 218 -3.86 12.64 1.43
CA LEU A 218 -4.69 11.58 0.85
C LEU A 218 -3.88 10.72 -0.14
N SER A 219 -4.15 9.42 -0.17
CA SER A 219 -3.54 8.48 -1.10
C SER A 219 -4.56 7.47 -1.68
N GLY A 220 -4.18 6.85 -2.80
CA GLY A 220 -4.95 5.83 -3.51
C GLY A 220 -4.60 4.38 -3.14
N GLU A 221 -3.78 4.14 -2.11
CA GLU A 221 -3.43 2.77 -1.67
C GLU A 221 -4.68 1.95 -1.30
N GLY A 222 -4.63 0.64 -1.52
CA GLY A 222 -5.73 -0.29 -1.26
C GLY A 222 -6.61 -0.59 -2.48
N ALA A 223 -6.54 0.25 -3.52
CA ALA A 223 -7.37 0.09 -4.71
C ALA A 223 -7.00 -1.16 -5.54
N ASP A 224 -5.70 -1.47 -5.65
CA ASP A 224 -5.23 -2.63 -6.40
C ASP A 224 -5.67 -3.94 -5.74
N GLU A 225 -5.69 -4.01 -4.42
CA GLU A 225 -6.03 -5.19 -3.64
C GLU A 225 -7.51 -5.54 -3.73
N ILE A 226 -8.39 -4.54 -3.65
CA ILE A 226 -9.85 -4.77 -3.63
C ILE A 226 -10.49 -4.87 -5.02
N PHE A 227 -9.79 -4.38 -6.06
CA PHE A 227 -10.27 -4.43 -7.45
C PHE A 227 -9.47 -5.36 -8.37
N GLY A 228 -8.44 -6.05 -7.87
CA GLY A 228 -7.60 -6.92 -8.70
C GLY A 228 -6.76 -6.14 -9.72
N GLY A 229 -6.13 -5.06 -9.26
CA GLY A 229 -5.45 -4.07 -10.08
C GLY A 229 -4.02 -4.40 -10.52
N TYR A 230 -3.36 -5.32 -9.81
CA TYR A 230 -2.04 -5.78 -10.20
C TYR A 230 -2.07 -6.56 -11.52
N LEU A 231 -1.09 -6.34 -12.40
CA LEU A 231 -1.07 -6.95 -13.73
C LEU A 231 -0.99 -8.49 -13.70
N TYR A 232 -0.50 -9.09 -12.61
CA TYR A 232 -0.50 -10.55 -12.46
C TYR A 232 -1.92 -11.14 -12.30
N PHE A 233 -2.93 -10.33 -11.94
CA PHE A 233 -4.32 -10.80 -11.88
C PHE A 233 -4.90 -11.18 -13.25
N PHE A 234 -4.30 -10.73 -14.36
CA PHE A 234 -4.67 -11.20 -15.70
C PHE A 234 -4.41 -12.71 -15.88
N LYS A 235 -3.53 -13.31 -15.06
CA LYS A 235 -3.26 -14.75 -15.04
C LYS A 235 -4.10 -15.52 -14.02
N ALA A 236 -5.05 -14.88 -13.34
CA ALA A 236 -5.91 -15.58 -12.39
C ALA A 236 -6.70 -16.71 -13.09
N PRO A 237 -6.58 -17.97 -12.64
CA PRO A 237 -7.08 -19.12 -13.40
C PRO A 237 -8.60 -19.29 -13.28
N THR A 238 -9.19 -18.82 -12.17
CA THR A 238 -10.62 -18.94 -11.90
C THR A 238 -11.11 -17.74 -11.08
N TYR A 239 -12.42 -17.50 -11.09
CA TYR A 239 -13.06 -16.49 -10.24
C TYR A 239 -12.81 -16.69 -8.74
N GLY A 240 -12.77 -17.95 -8.29
CA GLY A 240 -12.50 -18.29 -6.89
C GLY A 240 -11.06 -17.98 -6.47
N GLU A 241 -10.09 -18.31 -7.32
CA GLU A 241 -8.68 -17.98 -7.08
C GLU A 241 -8.44 -16.47 -7.12
N PHE A 242 -9.06 -15.76 -8.07
CA PHE A 242 -9.03 -14.30 -8.12
C PHE A 242 -9.53 -13.64 -6.83
N HIS A 243 -10.69 -14.08 -6.33
CA HIS A 243 -11.26 -13.55 -5.09
C HIS A 243 -10.41 -13.88 -3.86
N ARG A 244 -9.97 -15.13 -3.70
CA ARG A 244 -9.10 -15.55 -2.59
C ARG A 244 -7.78 -14.77 -2.58
N GLU A 245 -7.24 -14.46 -3.75
CA GLU A 245 -6.03 -13.65 -3.85
C GLU A 245 -6.29 -12.19 -3.45
N MET A 246 -7.40 -11.57 -3.85
CA MET A 246 -7.77 -10.24 -3.36
C MET A 246 -7.90 -10.22 -1.83
N VAL A 247 -8.54 -11.23 -1.23
CA VAL A 247 -8.63 -11.38 0.24
C VAL A 247 -7.23 -11.49 0.86
N THR A 248 -6.37 -12.33 0.30
CA THR A 248 -4.98 -12.50 0.78
C THR A 248 -4.20 -11.19 0.71
N ARG A 249 -4.31 -10.45 -0.40
CA ARG A 249 -3.64 -9.14 -0.54
C ARG A 249 -4.16 -8.13 0.46
N LEU A 250 -5.47 -8.08 0.68
CA LEU A 250 -6.09 -7.18 1.65
C LEU A 250 -5.65 -7.51 3.09
N ASP A 251 -5.56 -8.79 3.45
CA ASP A 251 -5.08 -9.24 4.77
C ASP A 251 -3.59 -8.90 4.97
N GLN A 252 -2.79 -8.98 3.91
CA GLN A 252 -1.34 -8.72 3.94
C GLN A 252 -0.96 -7.24 3.78
N LEU A 253 -1.91 -6.34 3.48
CA LEU A 253 -1.63 -4.90 3.34
C LEU A 253 -0.79 -4.34 4.49
N HIS A 254 -1.12 -4.74 5.73
CA HIS A 254 -0.50 -4.30 6.98
C HIS A 254 0.99 -4.60 7.11
N VAL A 255 1.54 -5.47 6.25
CA VAL A 255 2.96 -5.81 6.16
C VAL A 255 3.58 -5.46 4.80
N SER A 256 2.81 -4.91 3.85
CA SER A 256 3.28 -4.46 2.54
C SER A 256 2.98 -2.98 2.27
N ASP A 257 1.95 -2.67 1.51
CA ASP A 257 1.70 -1.38 0.88
C ASP A 257 1.26 -0.33 1.90
N ILE A 258 0.37 -0.70 2.83
CA ILE A 258 -0.04 0.23 3.89
C ILE A 258 1.04 0.38 4.97
N LEU A 259 1.86 -0.65 5.19
CA LEU A 259 3.04 -0.55 6.06
C LEU A 259 3.99 0.53 5.53
N ARG A 260 4.38 0.41 4.25
CA ARG A 260 5.18 1.39 3.51
C ARG A 260 4.56 2.77 3.66
N ALA A 261 3.30 2.90 3.29
CA ALA A 261 2.69 4.20 3.13
C ALA A 261 2.54 4.92 4.48
N ASN A 262 2.17 4.20 5.53
CA ASN A 262 2.05 4.74 6.89
C ASN A 262 3.43 5.10 7.47
N LYS A 263 4.36 4.14 7.58
CA LYS A 263 5.64 4.37 8.28
C LYS A 263 6.52 5.41 7.59
N VAL A 264 6.52 5.44 6.25
CA VAL A 264 7.29 6.44 5.50
C VAL A 264 6.75 7.84 5.75
N THR A 265 5.43 8.04 5.71
CA THR A 265 4.85 9.38 5.94
C THR A 265 4.95 9.79 7.42
N MET A 266 4.70 8.87 8.34
CA MET A 266 4.83 9.10 9.78
C MET A 266 6.28 9.37 10.21
N SER A 267 7.29 8.85 9.50
CA SER A 267 8.70 9.23 9.73
C SER A 267 8.98 10.73 9.62
N LYS A 268 8.09 11.47 8.95
CA LYS A 268 8.13 12.94 8.79
C LYS A 268 6.98 13.64 9.52
N GLY A 269 6.21 12.92 10.34
CA GLY A 269 5.01 13.44 11.01
C GLY A 269 3.95 13.93 10.02
N LEU A 270 3.78 13.21 8.91
CA LEU A 270 2.74 13.42 7.90
C LEU A 270 1.72 12.29 8.02
N GLU A 271 0.47 12.60 8.36
CA GLU A 271 -0.59 11.61 8.45
C GLU A 271 -1.07 11.20 7.05
N LEU A 272 -1.09 9.89 6.77
CA LEU A 272 -1.65 9.36 5.54
C LEU A 272 -3.12 8.96 5.73
N ARG A 273 -3.97 9.26 4.76
CA ARG A 273 -5.35 8.77 4.69
C ARG A 273 -5.62 8.05 3.38
N VAL A 274 -6.33 6.93 3.46
CA VAL A 274 -6.50 5.97 2.35
C VAL A 274 -7.98 5.62 2.16
N PRO A 275 -8.77 6.46 1.45
CA PRO A 275 -10.21 6.26 1.36
C PRO A 275 -10.65 4.95 0.70
N PHE A 276 -9.82 4.33 -0.14
CA PHE A 276 -10.08 3.00 -0.69
C PHE A 276 -10.16 1.91 0.40
N LEU A 277 -9.56 2.14 1.57
CA LEU A 277 -9.63 1.25 2.73
C LEU A 277 -10.66 1.70 3.78
N ASP A 278 -11.63 2.54 3.39
CA ASP A 278 -12.82 2.76 4.21
C ASP A 278 -13.59 1.45 4.37
N THR A 279 -13.93 1.08 5.60
CA THR A 279 -14.54 -0.23 5.89
C THR A 279 -15.85 -0.44 5.15
N SER A 280 -16.67 0.61 4.98
CA SER A 280 -17.96 0.50 4.29
C SER A 280 -17.81 0.39 2.78
N PHE A 281 -16.72 0.95 2.23
CA PHE A 281 -16.38 0.84 0.82
C PHE A 281 -15.77 -0.51 0.51
N VAL A 282 -14.79 -0.97 1.28
CA VAL A 282 -14.19 -2.31 1.14
C VAL A 282 -15.26 -3.39 1.28
N ASP A 283 -16.12 -3.30 2.30
CA ASP A 283 -17.20 -4.29 2.50
C ASP A 283 -18.10 -4.43 1.28
N TYR A 284 -18.40 -3.32 0.61
CA TYR A 284 -19.19 -3.33 -0.62
C TYR A 284 -18.40 -3.86 -1.82
N VAL A 285 -17.18 -3.40 -2.04
CA VAL A 285 -16.36 -3.85 -3.19
C VAL A 285 -16.05 -5.34 -3.09
N MET A 286 -15.78 -5.85 -1.89
CA MET A 286 -15.51 -7.26 -1.64
C MET A 286 -16.78 -8.13 -1.62
N SER A 287 -17.98 -7.55 -1.55
CA SER A 287 -19.24 -8.28 -1.76
C SER A 287 -19.67 -8.37 -3.22
N ILE A 288 -19.04 -7.61 -4.13
CA ILE A 288 -19.25 -7.74 -5.58
C ILE A 288 -18.64 -9.04 -6.08
N ARG A 289 -19.39 -9.74 -6.93
CA ARG A 289 -18.97 -10.99 -7.56
C ARG A 289 -17.65 -10.83 -8.33
N PRO A 290 -16.73 -11.81 -8.27
CA PRO A 290 -15.43 -11.73 -8.94
C PRO A 290 -15.51 -11.54 -10.46
N GLU A 291 -16.54 -12.04 -11.13
CA GLU A 291 -16.74 -11.95 -12.58
C GLU A 291 -16.80 -10.51 -13.09
N ASP A 292 -17.31 -9.59 -12.28
CA ASP A 292 -17.42 -8.17 -12.65
C ASP A 292 -16.06 -7.45 -12.50
N LYS A 293 -15.14 -8.00 -11.70
CA LYS A 293 -13.87 -7.37 -11.30
C LYS A 293 -12.64 -7.95 -12.00
N ILE A 294 -12.63 -9.25 -12.26
CA ILE A 294 -11.46 -9.97 -12.79
C ILE A 294 -11.00 -9.36 -14.12
N PRO A 295 -9.72 -9.01 -14.30
CA PRO A 295 -9.22 -8.52 -15.59
C PRO A 295 -9.07 -9.65 -16.62
N GLY A 296 -8.94 -9.27 -17.89
CA GLY A 296 -8.69 -10.16 -19.01
C GLY A 296 -9.95 -10.85 -19.52
N ALA A 297 -9.75 -11.97 -20.23
CA ALA A 297 -10.79 -12.65 -21.02
C ALA A 297 -11.89 -13.32 -20.17
N LEU A 298 -11.67 -13.48 -18.86
CA LEU A 298 -12.66 -14.01 -17.93
C LEU A 298 -13.65 -12.95 -17.46
N ASN A 299 -13.42 -11.65 -17.70
CA ASN A 299 -14.31 -10.62 -17.21
C ASN A 299 -15.73 -10.76 -17.82
N CYS A 300 -16.74 -10.83 -16.97
CA CYS A 300 -18.15 -10.94 -17.37
C CYS A 300 -19.01 -9.90 -16.66
N TYR A 301 -18.76 -8.63 -16.97
CA TYR A 301 -19.56 -7.52 -16.47
C TYR A 301 -20.91 -7.41 -17.20
N SER A 302 -22.01 -7.20 -16.44
CA SER A 302 -23.38 -7.08 -16.95
C SER A 302 -23.82 -8.25 -17.86
N GLY A 303 -23.31 -9.45 -17.60
CA GLY A 303 -23.63 -10.65 -18.37
C GLY A 303 -22.92 -10.74 -19.73
N ILE A 304 -21.99 -9.84 -20.02
CA ILE A 304 -21.22 -9.81 -21.28
C ILE A 304 -19.78 -10.20 -20.97
N GLN A 305 -19.39 -11.40 -21.39
CA GLN A 305 -18.00 -11.83 -21.33
C GLN A 305 -17.19 -11.09 -22.41
N ASP A 306 -16.15 -10.38 -21.98
CA ASP A 306 -15.29 -9.58 -22.85
C ASP A 306 -13.92 -9.42 -22.22
N HIS A 307 -12.92 -9.11 -23.03
CA HIS A 307 -11.58 -8.86 -22.52
C HIS A 307 -11.48 -7.45 -21.96
N ARG A 308 -11.44 -7.32 -20.62
CA ARG A 308 -11.44 -6.02 -19.95
C ARG A 308 -10.14 -5.74 -19.21
N MET A 309 -9.77 -4.46 -19.14
CA MET A 309 -8.62 -4.01 -18.36
C MET A 309 -8.87 -4.14 -16.85
N GLU A 310 -7.80 -4.01 -16.07
CA GLU A 310 -7.86 -4.00 -14.61
C GLU A 310 -8.71 -2.84 -14.06
N LYS A 311 -9.39 -3.10 -12.94
CA LYS A 311 -10.26 -2.13 -12.26
C LYS A 311 -11.38 -1.58 -13.15
N TYR A 312 -11.86 -2.37 -14.12
CA TYR A 312 -12.86 -1.92 -15.09
C TYR A 312 -14.09 -1.26 -14.44
N ILE A 313 -14.70 -1.89 -13.44
CA ILE A 313 -15.91 -1.33 -12.78
C ILE A 313 -15.63 -0.04 -12.00
N LEU A 314 -14.42 0.14 -11.48
CA LEU A 314 -14.00 1.40 -10.86
C LEU A 314 -13.91 2.49 -11.94
N ARG A 315 -13.21 2.23 -13.04
CA ARG A 315 -13.08 3.16 -14.17
C ARG A 315 -14.46 3.52 -14.74
N LYS A 316 -15.32 2.53 -14.91
CA LYS A 316 -16.70 2.70 -15.38
C LYS A 316 -17.54 3.55 -14.42
N ALA A 317 -17.32 3.44 -13.11
CA ALA A 317 -17.98 4.30 -12.13
C ALA A 317 -17.61 5.76 -12.23
N PHE A 318 -16.47 6.10 -12.80
CA PHE A 318 -16.00 7.48 -12.87
C PHE A 318 -15.80 7.99 -14.31
N ASP A 319 -16.51 7.38 -15.27
CA ASP A 319 -16.44 7.70 -16.71
C ASP A 319 -17.05 9.04 -17.13
N LYS A 320 -17.58 9.82 -16.17
CA LYS A 320 -18.22 11.11 -16.42
C LYS A 320 -17.69 12.19 -15.48
N ASN A 321 -16.91 13.13 -16.03
CA ASN A 321 -16.50 14.37 -15.36
C ASN A 321 -15.66 14.20 -14.08
N TYR A 322 -14.89 13.11 -13.94
CA TYR A 322 -13.93 12.97 -12.83
C TYR A 322 -12.49 13.05 -13.28
N LEU A 323 -12.15 12.52 -14.45
CA LEU A 323 -10.77 12.46 -14.95
C LEU A 323 -10.72 12.67 -16.47
N PRO A 324 -9.57 13.11 -17.02
CA PRO A 324 -9.29 13.00 -18.45
C PRO A 324 -9.40 11.53 -18.90
N PRO A 325 -10.03 11.23 -20.07
CA PRO A 325 -10.14 9.87 -20.59
C PRO A 325 -8.80 9.13 -20.69
N GLU A 326 -7.74 9.85 -21.07
CA GLU A 326 -6.38 9.34 -21.21
C GLU A 326 -5.78 8.87 -19.88
N VAL A 327 -6.28 9.37 -18.75
CA VAL A 327 -5.87 8.93 -17.41
C VAL A 327 -6.82 7.84 -16.91
N LEU A 328 -8.13 8.03 -17.11
CA LEU A 328 -9.16 7.10 -16.64
C LEU A 328 -9.02 5.71 -17.27
N TRP A 329 -8.57 5.62 -18.53
CA TRP A 329 -8.42 4.37 -19.27
C TRP A 329 -6.95 3.98 -19.51
N ARG A 330 -6.02 4.58 -18.77
CA ARG A 330 -4.59 4.18 -18.78
C ARG A 330 -4.40 2.87 -18.00
N GLN A 331 -3.67 1.93 -18.60
CA GLN A 331 -3.23 0.70 -17.93
C GLN A 331 -2.35 1.02 -16.71
N LYS A 332 -2.44 0.20 -15.66
CA LYS A 332 -1.60 0.28 -14.46
C LYS A 332 -0.11 0.36 -14.80
N GLU A 333 0.54 1.41 -14.32
CA GLU A 333 1.98 1.41 -14.05
C GLU A 333 2.20 1.16 -12.56
N GLN A 334 3.17 0.31 -12.21
CA GLN A 334 3.58 0.20 -10.82
C GLN A 334 4.38 1.42 -10.38
N PHE A 335 4.27 1.78 -9.09
CA PHE A 335 4.89 2.99 -8.57
C PHE A 335 6.41 3.04 -8.83
N SER A 336 7.12 1.93 -8.60
CA SER A 336 8.55 1.82 -8.89
C SER A 336 8.90 2.09 -10.35
N ASP A 337 8.06 1.65 -11.28
CA ASP A 337 8.28 1.84 -12.72
C ASP A 337 7.95 3.28 -13.15
N GLY A 338 6.91 3.86 -12.54
CA GLY A 338 6.43 5.22 -12.81
C GLY A 338 7.43 6.30 -12.40
N VAL A 339 8.17 6.12 -11.30
CA VAL A 339 9.11 7.13 -10.78
C VAL A 339 10.41 7.25 -11.60
N GLY A 340 10.75 6.27 -12.44
CA GLY A 340 11.94 6.29 -13.30
C GLY A 340 12.77 5.01 -13.22
N TYR A 341 13.20 4.50 -14.38
CA TYR A 341 13.85 3.19 -14.50
C TYR A 341 15.27 3.12 -13.93
N ASP A 342 15.99 4.23 -13.95
CA ASP A 342 17.40 4.28 -13.54
C ASP A 342 17.57 3.85 -12.07
N LEU A 343 16.60 4.18 -11.19
CA LEU A 343 16.64 3.77 -9.80
C LEU A 343 16.54 2.24 -9.64
N ILE A 344 15.62 1.60 -10.37
CA ILE A 344 15.43 0.14 -10.33
C ILE A 344 16.70 -0.57 -10.78
N GLU A 345 17.41 -0.04 -11.77
CA GLU A 345 18.66 -0.62 -12.24
C GLU A 345 19.87 -0.33 -11.33
N ALA A 346 19.87 0.83 -10.67
CA ALA A 346 20.98 1.27 -9.83
C ALA A 346 21.04 0.50 -8.51
N LEU A 347 19.89 0.18 -7.89
CA LEU A 347 19.83 -0.48 -6.58
C LEU A 347 20.52 -1.87 -6.56
N PRO A 348 20.24 -2.81 -7.49
CA PRO A 348 20.96 -4.08 -7.56
C PRO A 348 22.47 -3.89 -7.75
N LYS A 349 22.88 -2.97 -8.62
CA LYS A 349 24.31 -2.67 -8.89
C LYS A 349 25.00 -2.08 -7.66
N PHE A 350 24.30 -1.21 -6.93
CA PHE A 350 24.77 -0.60 -5.70
C PHE A 350 24.95 -1.62 -4.58
N ALA A 351 23.99 -2.54 -4.41
CA ALA A 351 24.07 -3.62 -3.43
C ALA A 351 25.13 -4.67 -3.80
N ALA A 352 25.24 -5.05 -5.08
CA ALA A 352 26.20 -6.05 -5.55
C ALA A 352 27.67 -5.62 -5.31
N LYS A 353 27.96 -4.32 -5.28
CA LYS A 353 29.29 -3.78 -4.91
C LYS A 353 29.62 -3.92 -3.42
N ARG A 354 28.63 -4.19 -2.58
CA ARG A 354 28.74 -4.27 -1.11
C ARG A 354 28.55 -5.68 -0.54
N VAL A 355 28.21 -6.65 -1.39
CA VAL A 355 28.01 -8.04 -1.01
C VAL A 355 28.91 -8.93 -1.87
N THR A 356 29.90 -9.53 -1.24
CA THR A 356 30.84 -10.47 -1.88
C THR A 356 30.15 -11.80 -2.18
N ASP A 357 30.67 -12.55 -3.17
CA ASP A 357 30.13 -13.89 -3.47
C ASP A 357 30.33 -14.87 -2.31
N ALA A 358 31.42 -14.71 -1.54
CA ALA A 358 31.69 -15.51 -0.36
C ALA A 358 30.67 -15.29 0.77
N GLU A 359 30.27 -14.04 1.02
CA GLU A 359 29.20 -13.70 1.96
C GLU A 359 27.85 -14.27 1.52
N PHE A 360 27.58 -14.24 0.22
CA PHE A 360 26.33 -14.73 -0.36
C PHE A 360 26.24 -16.27 -0.39
N ALA A 361 27.37 -16.97 -0.52
CA ALA A 361 27.41 -18.44 -0.59
C ALA A 361 26.83 -19.13 0.66
N ASN A 362 26.89 -18.48 1.83
CA ASN A 362 26.42 -19.03 3.10
C ASN A 362 25.11 -18.37 3.59
N VAL A 363 24.28 -17.87 2.67
CA VAL A 363 23.10 -17.05 2.99
C VAL A 363 22.13 -17.74 3.94
N SER A 364 21.78 -19.02 3.72
CA SER A 364 20.81 -19.74 4.55
C SER A 364 21.34 -20.08 5.94
N GLN A 365 22.66 -20.14 6.10
CA GLN A 365 23.28 -20.33 7.42
C GLN A 365 23.27 -19.02 8.21
N ARG A 366 23.53 -17.88 7.55
CA ARG A 366 23.50 -16.56 8.18
C ARG A 366 22.08 -16.10 8.49
N PHE A 367 21.15 -16.30 7.55
CA PHE A 367 19.77 -15.85 7.63
C PHE A 367 18.82 -17.05 7.51
N PRO A 368 18.59 -17.81 8.59
CA PRO A 368 17.75 -19.01 8.54
C PRO A 368 16.26 -18.69 8.29
N ILE A 369 15.82 -17.49 8.72
CA ILE A 369 14.46 -16.98 8.49
C ILE A 369 14.48 -16.12 7.25
N ASN A 370 13.65 -16.42 6.26
CA ASN A 370 13.53 -15.67 5.01
C ASN A 370 14.91 -15.41 4.33
N PRO A 371 15.65 -16.47 3.94
CA PRO A 371 16.98 -16.32 3.36
C PRO A 371 16.92 -15.50 2.06
N PRO A 372 17.72 -14.42 1.94
CA PRO A 372 17.82 -13.62 0.73
C PRO A 372 18.18 -14.43 -0.53
N THR A 373 17.43 -14.22 -1.62
CA THR A 373 17.70 -14.89 -2.92
C THR A 373 18.52 -14.03 -3.88
N THR A 374 18.78 -12.77 -3.55
CA THR A 374 19.60 -11.85 -4.36
C THR A 374 20.56 -11.05 -3.47
N LYS A 375 21.64 -10.50 -4.05
CA LYS A 375 22.57 -9.62 -3.33
C LYS A 375 21.91 -8.34 -2.81
N GLU A 376 20.87 -7.85 -3.47
CA GLU A 376 20.09 -6.71 -2.99
C GLU A 376 19.28 -7.06 -1.74
N ALA A 377 18.53 -8.18 -1.77
CA ALA A 377 17.86 -8.68 -0.57
C ALA A 377 18.85 -8.91 0.57
N TYR A 378 20.04 -9.45 0.26
CA TYR A 378 21.09 -9.69 1.25
C TYR A 378 21.57 -8.39 1.88
N TYR A 379 21.79 -7.35 1.07
CA TYR A 379 22.20 -6.04 1.54
C TYR A 379 21.15 -5.38 2.45
N TYR A 380 19.87 -5.41 2.05
CA TYR A 380 18.79 -4.90 2.90
C TYR A 380 18.64 -5.70 4.19
N ARG A 381 18.77 -7.02 4.12
CA ARG A 381 18.70 -7.89 5.29
C ARG A 381 19.86 -7.65 6.27
N CYS A 382 21.07 -7.37 5.78
CA CYS A 382 22.19 -6.96 6.63
C CYS A 382 21.87 -5.66 7.37
N ILE A 383 21.42 -4.64 6.65
CA ILE A 383 21.03 -3.36 7.24
C ILE A 383 19.94 -3.57 8.30
N PHE A 384 18.91 -4.36 7.98
CA PHE A 384 17.83 -4.67 8.90
C PHE A 384 18.33 -5.35 10.17
N GLU A 385 19.13 -6.42 10.08
CA GLU A 385 19.63 -7.12 11.27
C GLU A 385 20.59 -6.28 12.11
N ASP A 386 21.34 -5.34 11.52
CA ASP A 386 22.14 -4.38 12.28
C ASP A 386 21.28 -3.53 13.23
N MET A 387 20.03 -3.24 12.85
CA MET A 387 19.11 -2.35 13.57
C MET A 387 18.04 -3.10 14.37
N PHE A 388 17.72 -4.31 13.92
CA PHE A 388 16.64 -5.17 14.43
C PHE A 388 17.16 -6.60 14.60
N PRO A 389 18.14 -6.84 15.49
CA PRO A 389 18.77 -8.14 15.64
C PRO A 389 17.80 -9.20 16.20
N GLY A 390 18.01 -10.45 15.80
CA GLY A 390 17.28 -11.60 16.31
C GLY A 390 16.17 -12.10 15.39
N GLU A 391 15.55 -13.21 15.80
CA GLU A 391 14.58 -13.93 14.97
C GLU A 391 13.20 -13.26 14.95
N SER A 392 12.73 -12.74 16.09
CA SER A 392 11.37 -12.20 16.18
C SER A 392 11.15 -10.98 15.27
N PRO A 393 12.09 -10.01 15.15
CA PRO A 393 11.93 -8.92 14.18
C PRO A 393 11.86 -9.43 12.74
N ALA A 394 12.70 -10.40 12.36
CA ALA A 394 12.70 -10.94 11.01
C ALA A 394 11.37 -11.63 10.65
N LEU A 395 10.70 -12.27 11.62
CA LEU A 395 9.38 -12.87 11.46
C LEU A 395 8.24 -11.85 11.32
N THR A 396 8.48 -10.55 11.58
CA THR A 396 7.48 -9.50 11.35
C THR A 396 7.41 -9.02 9.90
N VAL A 397 8.38 -9.43 9.06
CA VAL A 397 8.50 -9.02 7.67
C VAL A 397 7.99 -10.13 6.75
N GLU A 398 6.98 -9.79 5.96
CA GLU A 398 6.44 -10.67 4.92
C GLU A 398 7.07 -10.33 3.57
N LYS A 399 7.41 -11.35 2.78
CA LYS A 399 7.93 -11.16 1.42
C LYS A 399 6.76 -10.90 0.48
N TRP A 400 6.78 -9.80 -0.24
CA TRP A 400 5.79 -9.55 -1.28
C TRP A 400 6.19 -10.29 -2.57
N ALA A 401 5.31 -11.13 -3.08
CA ALA A 401 5.51 -11.83 -4.35
C ALA A 401 4.18 -11.99 -5.12
N PRO A 402 4.21 -11.91 -6.46
CA PRO A 402 3.10 -12.36 -7.31
C PRO A 402 2.83 -13.86 -7.16
N ARG A 403 1.68 -14.31 -7.67
CA ARG A 403 1.28 -15.73 -7.71
C ARG A 403 2.12 -16.53 -8.71
N LEU A 404 3.27 -17.04 -8.25
CA LEU A 404 4.16 -17.91 -9.03
C LEU A 404 3.44 -19.17 -9.54
N ASP A 405 2.50 -19.68 -8.76
CA ASP A 405 1.63 -20.80 -9.09
C ASP A 405 0.67 -20.51 -10.26
N TRP A 406 0.48 -19.25 -10.63
CA TRP A 406 -0.23 -18.83 -11.85
C TRP A 406 0.70 -18.61 -13.05
N GLY A 407 1.98 -18.99 -12.94
CA GLY A 407 2.98 -18.78 -13.98
C GLY A 407 3.44 -17.33 -14.10
N CYS A 408 3.30 -16.54 -13.04
CA CYS A 408 3.83 -15.19 -12.95
C CYS A 408 5.33 -15.23 -12.57
N PRO A 409 6.16 -14.31 -13.07
CA PRO A 409 7.54 -14.21 -12.64
C PRO A 409 7.64 -13.75 -11.17
N GLU A 410 8.77 -14.08 -10.53
CA GLU A 410 9.06 -13.64 -9.16
C GLU A 410 9.29 -12.13 -9.07
N ASP A 411 9.77 -11.51 -10.16
CA ASP A 411 9.92 -10.06 -10.22
C ASP A 411 8.53 -9.39 -10.09
N PRO A 412 8.31 -8.62 -9.01
CA PRO A 412 7.03 -8.01 -8.72
C PRO A 412 6.67 -6.86 -9.67
N SER A 413 7.62 -6.40 -10.49
CA SER A 413 7.44 -5.26 -11.39
C SER A 413 6.34 -5.51 -12.44
N GLY A 414 5.56 -4.47 -12.74
CA GLY A 414 4.52 -4.52 -13.75
C GLY A 414 5.07 -4.93 -15.12
N ARG A 415 6.27 -4.44 -15.46
CA ARG A 415 7.00 -4.77 -16.70
C ARG A 415 7.37 -6.25 -16.85
N ALA A 416 7.51 -6.98 -15.74
CA ALA A 416 7.80 -8.40 -15.81
C ALA A 416 6.55 -9.21 -16.20
N GLN A 417 5.36 -8.62 -16.07
CA GLN A 417 4.10 -9.28 -16.38
C GLN A 417 3.80 -9.16 -17.87
N GLU A 418 3.45 -10.29 -18.50
CA GLU A 418 3.08 -10.39 -19.92
C GLU A 418 1.98 -9.40 -20.34
N ALA A 419 1.05 -9.08 -19.43
CA ALA A 419 -0.01 -8.10 -19.67
C ALA A 419 0.51 -6.67 -19.97
N HIS A 420 1.74 -6.34 -19.56
CA HIS A 420 2.37 -5.04 -19.83
C HIS A 420 2.75 -4.86 -21.31
N GLU A 421 3.24 -5.93 -21.95
CA GLU A 421 3.65 -5.90 -23.37
C GLU A 421 2.44 -5.78 -24.31
N ASN A 422 1.27 -6.27 -23.88
CA ASN A 422 0.01 -6.20 -24.62
C ASN A 422 -0.67 -4.82 -24.60
N ARG A 423 0.04 -3.78 -24.13
CA ARG A 423 -0.37 -2.37 -23.94
C ARG A 423 -1.20 -1.72 -25.04
N LEU A 424 -1.16 -2.24 -26.26
CA LEU A 424 -1.47 -1.50 -27.48
C LEU A 424 -2.39 -2.23 -28.49
N LYS A 425 -2.92 -3.43 -28.19
CA LYS A 425 -3.68 -4.18 -29.19
C LYS A 425 -5.18 -4.41 -28.93
N GLU A 426 -5.69 -4.21 -27.71
CA GLU A 426 -7.00 -4.82 -27.36
C GLU A 426 -8.01 -3.91 -26.62
N TYR A 427 -7.70 -2.65 -26.31
CA TYR A 427 -8.52 -1.86 -25.36
C TYR A 427 -9.08 -0.52 -25.89
N LEU A 428 -8.96 -0.26 -27.19
CA LEU A 428 -9.72 0.74 -27.95
C LEU A 428 -10.43 0.02 -29.09
#